data_AF-A0A2D6F005-F1
#
_entry.id   AF-A0A2D6F005-F1
#
_cell.length_a   1.000
_cell.length_b   1.000
_cell.length_c   1.000
_cell.angle_alpha   90.00
_cell.angle_beta   90.00
_cell.angle_gamma   90.00
#
_symmetry.space_group_name_H-M   'P 1'
#
loop_
_entity.id
_entity.type
_entity.pdbx_description
1 polymer ?
#
loop_
_entity_poly.entity_id
_entity_poly.type
_entity_poly.pdbx_seq_one_letter_code
_entity_poly.pdbx_strand_id
1 'polypeptide(L)'
;KDYQQKIMPSQKLCFFWGEKEFTTNRRFCTHKNKDNQYLLPINTTDSKQQMIRIDPPLGNITIHQIKLTSLNLQPIKFDNLSEWELSSSLEKISPNSFKSIDSDPFLFTTLPDSIDLTKYNHIVISLEVKSPLPQEIDQLNTQINSKILPN
;
A
#
# COMPACT_ATOMS: atom_id res chain seq x y z
N LYS A 1 13.02 30.94 -8.03
CA LYS A 1 11.63 30.48 -8.29
C LYS A 1 11.72 28.96 -8.25
N ASP A 2 11.83 28.45 -7.04
CA ASP A 2 12.44 27.15 -6.80
C ASP A 2 11.40 26.06 -6.61
N TYR A 3 11.68 24.97 -7.31
CA TYR A 3 10.97 23.71 -7.35
C TYR A 3 10.95 23.08 -5.95
N GLN A 4 10.03 23.51 -5.09
CA GLN A 4 9.40 22.57 -4.19
C GLN A 4 8.18 22.01 -4.91
N GLN A 5 8.45 21.06 -5.83
CA GLN A 5 7.44 20.04 -6.07
C GLN A 5 7.16 19.43 -4.71
N LYS A 6 6.04 19.84 -4.11
CA LYS A 6 5.39 19.09 -3.04
C LYS A 6 5.45 17.64 -3.49
N ILE A 7 6.27 16.83 -2.82
CA ILE A 7 6.12 15.39 -2.88
C ILE A 7 4.77 15.16 -2.23
N MET A 8 3.70 15.30 -3.00
CA MET A 8 2.43 14.77 -2.59
C MET A 8 2.71 13.28 -2.47
N PRO A 9 2.55 12.67 -1.28
CA PRO A 9 2.70 11.25 -1.15
C PRO A 9 1.73 10.65 -2.16
N SER A 10 2.31 9.98 -3.17
CA SER A 10 1.54 9.37 -4.23
C SER A 10 0.48 8.50 -3.57
N GLN A 11 -0.81 8.82 -3.74
CA GLN A 11 -1.91 7.99 -3.24
C GLN A 11 -2.00 6.66 -3.99
N LYS A 12 -1.12 6.43 -4.96
CA LYS A 12 -1.05 5.21 -5.74
C LYS A 12 -0.64 4.05 -4.84
N LEU A 13 -1.40 2.97 -4.93
CA LEU A 13 -1.02 1.67 -4.38
C LEU A 13 -0.59 0.78 -5.54
N CYS A 14 0.47 0.01 -5.35
CA CYS A 14 0.84 -1.04 -6.27
C CYS A 14 0.61 -2.42 -5.66
N PHE A 15 0.25 -3.38 -6.50
CA PHE A 15 0.18 -4.80 -6.17
C PHE A 15 1.07 -5.56 -7.13
N PHE A 16 1.84 -6.49 -6.59
CA PHE A 16 2.74 -7.37 -7.32
C PHE A 16 2.40 -8.82 -7.03
N TRP A 17 2.69 -9.68 -8.00
CA TRP A 17 2.56 -11.12 -7.86
C TRP A 17 3.78 -11.84 -8.43
N GLY A 18 4.03 -13.04 -7.94
CA GLY A 18 5.09 -13.88 -8.45
C GLY A 18 4.98 -15.33 -7.99
N GLU A 19 5.66 -16.21 -8.70
CA GLU A 19 5.82 -17.61 -8.29
C GLU A 19 6.93 -17.74 -7.23
N LYS A 20 8.09 -17.10 -7.44
CA LYS A 20 9.27 -17.18 -6.55
C LYS A 20 9.92 -15.83 -6.24
N GLU A 21 9.64 -14.82 -7.06
CA GLU A 21 10.19 -13.49 -6.95
C GLU A 21 9.23 -12.46 -7.56
N PHE A 22 9.36 -11.21 -7.15
CA PHE A 22 8.62 -10.09 -7.73
C PHE A 22 9.38 -9.52 -8.92
N THR A 23 8.68 -9.27 -10.03
CA THR A 23 9.26 -8.61 -11.20
C THR A 23 8.44 -7.39 -11.57
N THR A 24 9.08 -6.39 -12.18
CA THR A 24 8.42 -5.12 -12.56
C THR A 24 7.30 -5.28 -13.58
N ASN A 25 7.27 -6.41 -14.30
CA ASN A 25 6.27 -6.71 -15.32
C ASN A 25 5.02 -7.38 -14.73
N ARG A 26 5.09 -7.80 -13.46
CA ARG A 26 3.99 -8.44 -12.72
C ARG A 26 3.47 -7.51 -11.64
N ARG A 27 3.02 -6.33 -12.07
CA ARG A 27 2.46 -5.32 -11.18
C ARG A 27 1.30 -4.57 -11.79
N PHE A 28 0.38 -4.14 -10.94
CA PHE A 28 -0.61 -3.13 -11.27
C PHE A 28 -0.59 -2.06 -10.21
N CYS A 29 -0.72 -0.80 -10.62
CA CYS A 29 -0.74 0.32 -9.69
C CYS A 29 -1.90 1.25 -10.00
N THR A 30 -2.67 1.62 -8.99
CA THR A 30 -3.88 2.43 -9.17
C THR A 30 -4.09 3.44 -8.04
N HIS A 31 -5.00 4.36 -8.28
CA HIS A 31 -5.48 5.30 -7.27
C HIS A 31 -6.78 4.80 -6.65
N LYS A 32 -7.16 5.40 -5.53
CA LYS A 32 -8.46 5.15 -4.92
C LYS A 32 -9.59 5.52 -5.89
N ASN A 33 -10.62 4.68 -5.92
CA ASN A 33 -11.87 4.97 -6.60
C ASN A 33 -12.77 5.89 -5.73
N LYS A 34 -13.97 6.19 -6.23
CA LYS A 34 -14.96 7.03 -5.55
C LYS A 34 -15.47 6.45 -4.23
N ASP A 35 -15.38 5.12 -4.07
CA ASP A 35 -15.78 4.39 -2.87
C ASP A 35 -14.61 4.23 -1.87
N ASN A 36 -13.52 4.99 -2.06
CA ASN A 36 -12.32 4.98 -1.20
C ASN A 36 -11.60 3.61 -1.18
N GLN A 37 -11.75 2.81 -2.25
CA GLN A 37 -11.10 1.51 -2.43
C GLN A 37 -10.11 1.54 -3.58
N TYR A 38 -9.08 0.70 -3.52
CA TYR A 38 -8.24 0.40 -4.66
C TYR A 38 -8.80 -0.80 -5.39
N LEU A 39 -9.14 -0.63 -6.67
CA LEU A 39 -9.60 -1.70 -7.55
C LEU A 39 -8.53 -1.97 -8.60
N LEU A 40 -7.91 -3.14 -8.54
CA LEU A 40 -6.83 -3.55 -9.44
C LEU A 40 -7.35 -4.69 -10.32
N PRO A 41 -7.49 -4.50 -11.64
CA PRO A 41 -7.87 -5.58 -12.54
C PRO A 41 -6.73 -6.60 -12.59
N ILE A 42 -7.09 -7.88 -12.54
CA ILE A 42 -6.17 -8.97 -12.79
C ILE A 42 -6.30 -9.32 -14.27
N ASN A 43 -5.30 -8.94 -15.06
CA ASN A 43 -5.18 -9.29 -16.46
C ASN A 43 -3.81 -9.95 -16.68
N THR A 44 -3.68 -11.18 -16.21
CA THR A 44 -2.46 -11.97 -16.34
C THR A 44 -2.79 -13.36 -16.88
N THR A 45 -1.85 -13.94 -17.62
CA THR A 45 -1.84 -15.35 -18.00
C THR A 45 -1.09 -16.21 -16.99
N ASP A 46 -0.54 -15.62 -15.91
CA ASP A 46 0.25 -16.32 -14.92
C ASP A 46 -0.66 -17.11 -13.94
N SER A 47 -0.72 -18.43 -14.11
CA SER A 47 -1.64 -19.30 -13.36
C SER A 47 -1.10 -19.86 -12.04
N LYS A 48 0.13 -19.53 -11.65
CA LYS A 48 0.74 -20.08 -10.43
C LYS A 48 1.50 -19.01 -9.65
N GLN A 49 0.84 -18.42 -8.66
CA GLN A 49 1.44 -17.40 -7.79
C GLN A 49 1.55 -17.91 -6.37
N GLN A 50 2.74 -17.79 -5.79
CA GLN A 50 2.98 -18.13 -4.39
C GLN A 50 3.39 -16.90 -3.58
N MET A 51 3.57 -15.74 -4.21
CA MET A 51 3.92 -14.51 -3.52
C MET A 51 3.02 -13.38 -3.98
N ILE A 52 2.57 -12.58 -3.02
CA ILE A 52 1.86 -11.33 -3.27
C ILE A 52 2.51 -10.21 -2.47
N ARG A 53 2.66 -9.04 -3.07
CA ARG A 53 3.25 -7.84 -2.46
C ARG A 53 2.35 -6.64 -2.71
N ILE A 54 2.28 -5.77 -1.71
CA ILE A 54 1.60 -4.49 -1.81
C ILE A 54 2.58 -3.39 -1.47
N ASP A 55 2.58 -2.33 -2.27
CA ASP A 55 3.32 -1.11 -2.00
C ASP A 55 2.29 -0.05 -1.64
N PRO A 56 2.03 0.18 -0.34
CA PRO A 56 1.08 1.19 0.09
C PRO A 56 1.62 2.61 -0.15
N PRO A 57 0.73 3.61 -0.22
CA PRO A 57 1.16 5.01 -0.23
C PRO A 57 1.86 5.39 1.08
N LEU A 58 2.70 6.44 1.04
CA LEU A 58 3.41 6.92 2.23
C LEU A 58 2.44 7.41 3.32
N GLY A 59 2.71 7.02 4.57
CA GLY A 59 2.09 7.59 5.77
C GLY A 59 1.75 6.54 6.83
N ASN A 60 0.83 6.89 7.73
CA ASN A 60 0.24 5.93 8.66
C ASN A 60 -0.88 5.20 7.91
N ILE A 61 -0.64 3.92 7.62
CA ILE A 61 -1.48 3.08 6.80
C ILE A 61 -2.22 2.11 7.72
N THR A 62 -3.54 1.99 7.56
CA THR A 62 -4.31 0.88 8.13
C THR A 62 -4.99 0.12 7.00
N ILE A 63 -4.61 -1.14 6.80
CA ILE A 63 -5.21 -2.00 5.78
C ILE A 63 -6.36 -2.78 6.40
N HIS A 64 -7.58 -2.51 5.94
CA HIS A 64 -8.76 -3.20 6.46
C HIS A 64 -8.93 -4.58 5.83
N GLN A 65 -8.69 -4.68 4.51
CA GLN A 65 -8.86 -5.93 3.77
C GLN A 65 -8.12 -5.87 2.43
N ILE A 66 -7.59 -7.02 2.04
CA ILE A 66 -7.19 -7.32 0.66
C ILE A 66 -8.04 -8.51 0.20
N LYS A 67 -8.74 -8.36 -0.93
CA LYS A 67 -9.67 -9.38 -1.41
C LYS A 67 -9.48 -9.65 -2.90
N LEU A 68 -9.20 -10.89 -3.28
CA LEU A 68 -9.24 -11.34 -4.66
C LEU A 68 -10.67 -11.78 -4.98
N THR A 69 -11.27 -11.19 -6.01
CA THR A 69 -12.67 -11.44 -6.38
C THR A 69 -12.78 -12.01 -7.79
N SER A 70 -13.78 -12.89 -7.95
CA SER A 70 -14.18 -13.49 -9.21
C SER A 70 -15.70 -13.59 -9.22
N LEU A 71 -16.32 -13.63 -10.40
CA LEU A 71 -17.76 -13.86 -10.51
C LEU A 71 -18.15 -15.29 -10.12
N ASN A 72 -17.25 -16.26 -10.30
CA ASN A 72 -17.57 -17.69 -10.23
C ASN A 72 -16.88 -18.42 -9.09
N LEU A 73 -16.11 -17.72 -8.24
CA LEU A 73 -15.34 -18.34 -7.15
C LEU A 73 -15.56 -17.60 -5.84
N GLN A 74 -15.37 -18.35 -4.75
CA GLN A 74 -15.30 -17.74 -3.43
C GLN A 74 -14.10 -16.78 -3.35
N PRO A 75 -14.29 -15.56 -2.82
CA PRO A 75 -13.19 -14.62 -2.68
C PRO A 75 -12.13 -15.09 -1.70
N ILE A 76 -10.86 -14.86 -2.04
CA ILE A 76 -9.76 -15.02 -1.08
C ILE A 76 -9.59 -13.69 -0.35
N LYS A 77 -9.54 -13.74 0.98
CA LYS A 77 -9.43 -12.56 1.85
C LYS A 77 -8.18 -12.65 2.71
N PHE A 78 -7.47 -11.53 2.81
CA PHE A 78 -6.41 -11.31 3.78
C PHE A 78 -6.86 -10.19 4.71
N ASP A 79 -7.31 -10.59 5.90
CA ASP A 79 -7.88 -9.69 6.90
C ASP A 79 -6.96 -9.52 8.13
N ASN A 80 -5.88 -10.32 8.23
CA ASN A 80 -4.82 -10.19 9.23
C ASN A 80 -3.46 -10.26 8.53
N LEU A 81 -2.64 -9.23 8.71
CA LEU A 81 -1.33 -9.09 8.07
C LEU A 81 -0.19 -9.25 9.07
N SER A 82 -0.44 -9.88 10.22
CA SER A 82 0.57 -10.03 11.28
C SER A 82 1.84 -10.75 10.80
N GLU A 83 1.68 -11.76 9.95
CA GLU A 83 2.76 -12.60 9.43
C GLU A 83 3.29 -12.11 8.07
N TRP A 84 2.85 -10.95 7.59
CA TRP A 84 3.39 -10.39 6.36
C TRP A 84 4.78 -9.81 6.63
N GLU A 85 5.70 -10.12 5.74
CA GLU A 85 7.05 -9.57 5.75
C GLU A 85 7.01 -8.10 5.35
N LEU A 86 7.80 -7.28 6.05
CA LEU A 86 7.83 -5.83 5.86
C LEU A 86 9.19 -5.42 5.30
N SER A 87 9.15 -4.51 4.34
CA SER A 87 10.34 -3.74 3.95
C SER A 87 10.91 -2.96 5.13
N SER A 88 12.19 -2.61 5.07
CA SER A 88 12.81 -1.68 6.02
C SER A 88 12.18 -0.29 6.04
N SER A 89 11.38 0.05 5.01
CA SER A 89 10.69 1.33 4.89
C SER A 89 9.32 1.36 5.58
N LEU A 90 8.92 0.24 6.23
CA LEU A 90 7.69 0.13 7.02
C LEU A 90 7.99 -0.27 8.47
N GLU A 91 7.40 0.47 9.40
CA GLU A 91 7.34 0.13 10.82
C GLU A 91 5.95 -0.43 11.17
N LYS A 92 5.89 -1.59 11.84
CA LYS A 92 4.62 -2.20 12.28
C LYS A 92 4.12 -1.54 13.56
N ILE A 93 2.90 -1.00 13.53
CA ILE A 93 2.21 -0.48 14.71
C ILE A 93 1.29 -1.56 15.31
N SER A 94 0.57 -2.27 14.45
CA SER A 94 -0.37 -3.33 14.81
C SER A 94 -0.41 -4.37 13.67
N PRO A 95 -1.13 -5.50 13.81
CA PRO A 95 -1.24 -6.50 12.73
C PRO A 95 -1.60 -5.94 11.35
N ASN A 96 -2.40 -4.88 11.31
CA ASN A 96 -2.90 -4.28 10.05
C ASN A 96 -2.55 -2.79 9.91
N SER A 97 -1.76 -2.23 10.84
CA SER A 97 -1.37 -0.82 10.82
C SER A 97 0.13 -0.65 10.76
N PHE A 98 0.58 0.20 9.85
CA PHE A 98 1.98 0.41 9.53
C PHE A 98 2.26 1.91 9.40
N LYS A 99 3.51 2.30 9.61
CA LYS A 99 4.01 3.64 9.35
C LYS A 99 5.12 3.57 8.30
N SER A 100 4.98 4.34 7.24
CA SER A 100 6.09 4.57 6.31
C SER A 100 7.14 5.45 6.96
N ILE A 101 8.38 4.97 7.00
CA ILE A 101 9.52 5.69 7.57
C ILE A 101 10.53 6.14 6.51
N ASP A 102 10.47 5.58 5.31
CA ASP A 102 11.31 5.94 4.16
C ASP A 102 10.53 5.71 2.84
N SER A 103 11.21 5.93 1.73
CA SER A 103 10.80 5.64 0.36
C SER A 103 10.69 4.13 0.08
N ASP A 104 9.78 3.78 -0.83
CA ASP A 104 9.46 2.39 -1.24
C ASP A 104 8.93 1.47 -0.11
N PRO A 105 7.90 1.88 0.65
CA PRO A 105 7.26 0.97 1.62
C PRO A 105 6.59 -0.19 0.89
N PHE A 106 6.89 -1.41 1.30
CA PHE A 106 6.16 -2.60 0.86
C PHE A 106 5.99 -3.62 1.96
N LEU A 107 4.94 -4.42 1.82
CA LEU A 107 4.70 -5.62 2.60
C LEU A 107 4.33 -6.77 1.67
N PHE A 108 4.72 -7.99 2.02
CA PHE A 108 4.47 -9.15 1.19
C PHE A 108 4.25 -10.41 2.02
N THR A 109 3.72 -11.45 1.38
CA THR A 109 3.60 -12.76 1.99
C THR A 109 3.80 -13.86 0.96
N THR A 110 4.26 -15.01 1.46
CA THR A 110 4.25 -16.27 0.70
C THR A 110 2.98 -17.03 1.04
N LEU A 111 2.28 -17.46 0.00
CA LEU A 111 1.04 -18.23 0.10
C LEU A 111 1.38 -19.70 0.35
N PRO A 112 0.67 -20.38 1.27
CA PRO A 112 0.93 -21.79 1.56
C PRO A 112 0.68 -22.67 0.34
N ASP A 113 -0.35 -22.32 -0.45
CA ASP A 113 -0.67 -22.93 -1.73
C ASP A 113 -0.61 -21.90 -2.84
N SER A 114 -0.21 -22.33 -4.03
CA SER A 114 -0.23 -21.44 -5.19
C SER A 114 -1.66 -21.05 -5.55
N ILE A 115 -1.89 -19.77 -5.76
CA ILE A 115 -3.14 -19.24 -6.28
C ILE A 115 -3.03 -19.07 -7.80
N ASP A 116 -4.08 -19.50 -8.51
CA ASP A 116 -4.25 -19.24 -9.92
C ASP A 116 -4.95 -17.91 -10.14
N LEU A 117 -4.16 -16.86 -10.39
CA LEU A 117 -4.68 -15.51 -10.61
C LEU A 117 -5.53 -15.39 -11.88
N THR A 118 -5.38 -16.28 -12.86
CA THR A 118 -6.19 -16.24 -14.09
C THR A 118 -7.68 -16.45 -13.82
N LYS A 119 -8.02 -17.01 -12.66
CA LYS A 119 -9.40 -17.26 -12.24
C LYS A 119 -10.06 -16.07 -11.52
N TYR A 120 -9.31 -15.02 -11.23
CA TYR A 120 -9.79 -13.84 -10.52
C TYR A 120 -9.83 -12.63 -11.47
N ASN A 121 -10.81 -11.76 -11.27
CA ASN A 121 -11.02 -10.59 -12.11
C ASN A 121 -10.41 -9.33 -11.50
N HIS A 122 -10.49 -9.19 -10.16
CA HIS A 122 -10.04 -7.98 -9.47
C HIS A 122 -9.41 -8.29 -8.12
N ILE A 123 -8.56 -7.38 -7.68
CA ILE A 123 -8.13 -7.23 -6.30
C ILE A 123 -8.78 -5.96 -5.78
N VAL A 124 -9.47 -6.08 -4.65
CA VAL A 124 -10.05 -4.97 -3.91
C VAL A 124 -9.22 -4.78 -2.66
N ILE A 125 -8.64 -3.59 -2.48
CA ILE A 125 -7.90 -3.24 -1.27
C ILE A 125 -8.58 -2.04 -0.62
N SER A 126 -8.98 -2.22 0.63
CA SER A 126 -9.58 -1.19 1.47
C SER A 126 -8.55 -0.76 2.50
N LEU A 127 -8.11 0.49 2.46
CA LEU A 127 -7.16 1.03 3.42
C LEU A 127 -7.43 2.51 3.74
N GLU A 128 -7.03 2.89 4.95
CA GLU A 128 -6.95 4.26 5.41
C GLU A 128 -5.49 4.72 5.36
N VAL A 129 -5.26 5.96 4.91
CA VAL A 129 -3.95 6.61 4.97
C VAL A 129 -4.13 7.90 5.74
N LYS A 130 -3.48 8.00 6.90
CA LYS A 130 -3.32 9.26 7.61
C LYS A 130 -1.96 9.82 7.22
N SER A 131 -1.98 10.96 6.54
CA SER A 131 -0.75 11.62 6.13
C SER A 131 0.11 11.94 7.37
N PRO A 132 1.44 11.74 7.33
CA PRO A 132 2.33 12.12 8.43
C PRO A 132 2.46 13.65 8.58
N LEU A 133 2.00 14.41 7.57
CA LEU A 133 2.20 15.84 7.41
C LEU A 133 1.54 16.82 8.41
N PRO A 134 0.62 16.47 9.35
CA PRO A 134 0.17 17.48 10.30
C PRO A 134 1.26 17.87 11.31
N GLN A 135 2.02 16.91 11.85
CA GLN A 135 2.88 17.19 13.00
C GLN A 135 4.16 17.94 12.64
N GLU A 136 4.80 17.64 11.52
CA GLU A 136 6.01 18.37 11.10
C GLU A 136 5.70 19.77 10.59
N ILE A 137 4.57 19.98 9.90
CA ILE A 137 4.13 21.32 9.48
C ILE A 137 3.74 22.17 10.68
N ASP A 138 3.02 21.62 11.66
CA ASP A 138 2.67 22.36 12.87
C ASP A 138 3.90 22.69 13.72
N GLN A 139 4.87 21.78 13.82
CA GLN A 139 6.15 22.05 14.49
C GLN A 139 6.99 23.10 13.73
N LEU A 140 7.05 23.03 12.40
CA LEU A 140 7.70 24.06 11.57
C LEU A 140 7.00 25.42 11.69
N ASN A 141 5.66 25.46 11.64
CA ASN A 141 4.89 26.70 11.83
C ASN A 141 5.10 27.28 13.22
N THR A 142 5.17 26.44 14.26
CA THR A 142 5.45 26.87 15.63
C THR A 142 6.87 27.40 15.79
N GLN A 143 7.85 26.79 15.13
CA GLN A 143 9.25 27.28 15.10
C GLN A 143 9.41 28.57 14.29
N ILE A 144 8.64 28.73 13.21
CA ILE A 144 8.63 29.96 12.39
C ILE A 144 7.93 31.09 13.16
N ASN A 145 6.77 30.85 13.75
CA ASN A 145 6.03 31.85 14.52
C ASN A 145 6.76 32.28 15.80
N SER A 146 7.54 31.38 16.43
CA SER A 146 8.37 31.72 17.59
C SER A 146 9.67 32.46 17.25
N LYS A 147 10.10 32.46 15.97
CA LYS A 147 11.26 33.23 15.48
C LYS A 147 10.88 34.58 14.85
N ILE A 148 9.62 34.80 14.49
CA ILE A 148 9.14 36.02 13.82
C ILE A 148 8.57 37.05 14.81
N LEU A 149 8.28 36.69 16.06
CA LEU A 149 7.97 37.70 17.09
C LEU A 149 9.26 38.41 17.52
N PRO A 150 9.46 39.70 17.18
CA PRO A 150 10.49 40.50 17.80
C PRO A 150 10.03 40.87 19.22
N ASN A 151 10.96 40.89 20.17
CA ASN A 151 10.81 41.79 21.32
C ASN A 151 10.68 43.24 20.84
#